data_AF-A0A349R2X9-F1
#
_entry.id   AF-A0A349R2X9-F1
#
_cell.length_a   1.000
_cell.length_b   1.000
_cell.length_c   1.000
_cell.angle_alpha   90.00
_cell.angle_beta   90.00
_cell.angle_gamma   90.00
#
_symmetry.space_group_name_H-M   'P 1'
#
loop_
_entity.id
_entity.type
_entity.pdbx_description
1 polymer ?
#
loop_
_entity_poly.entity_id
_entity_poly.type
_entity_poly.pdbx_seq_one_letter_code
_entity_poly.pdbx_strand_id
1 'polypeptide(L)'
;MGCKDQLTLMPEDTLSPNNYFSSREELRLWTNQFYGQLDEADELAGQNADDHVDNSLGALILGQRDAASETGWNWSLLRSINYYLQNSSNCADLEARKQYDGVAYFMRAYFYFNKVRRFGDVPWYDQVLSSSDDEL
;
A
#
# COMPACT_ATOMS: atom_id res chain seq x y z
N MET A 1 -37.56 32.17 0.42
CA MET A 1 -36.46 32.07 1.42
C MET A 1 -35.82 30.71 1.20
N GLY A 2 -34.70 30.69 0.49
CA GLY A 2 -34.09 29.46 -0.01
C GLY A 2 -33.13 28.83 0.99
N CYS A 3 -33.22 27.51 1.14
CA CYS A 3 -32.19 26.68 1.77
C CYS A 3 -30.87 26.86 1.02
N LYS A 4 -29.99 27.74 1.50
CA LYS A 4 -28.60 27.82 1.05
C LYS A 4 -27.61 27.21 2.06
N ASP A 5 -28.03 26.98 3.30
CA ASP A 5 -27.14 26.48 4.37
C ASP A 5 -27.02 24.94 4.44
N GLN A 6 -27.80 24.19 3.64
CA GLN A 6 -27.69 22.72 3.57
C GLN A 6 -26.92 22.22 2.34
N LEU A 7 -26.49 23.13 1.46
CA LEU A 7 -25.78 22.76 0.22
C LEU A 7 -24.25 22.73 0.38
N THR A 8 -23.77 23.01 1.59
CA THR A 8 -22.35 23.07 1.97
C THR A 8 -22.03 22.16 3.16
N LEU A 9 -22.98 21.35 3.65
CA LEU A 9 -22.66 20.26 4.56
C LEU A 9 -22.02 19.14 3.75
N MET A 10 -20.71 18.98 3.89
CA MET A 10 -20.05 17.74 3.53
C MET A 10 -20.53 16.66 4.51
N PRO A 11 -20.89 15.45 4.04
CA PRO A 11 -21.22 14.35 4.92
C PRO A 11 -20.08 14.11 5.91
N GLU A 12 -20.37 14.00 7.21
CA GLU A 12 -19.36 13.65 8.23
C GLU A 12 -18.73 12.27 7.97
N ASP A 13 -19.39 11.44 7.17
CA ASP A 13 -18.99 10.08 6.82
C ASP A 13 -18.28 9.98 5.44
N THR A 14 -18.17 11.11 4.71
CA THR A 14 -17.25 11.20 3.56
C THR A 14 -15.93 11.75 4.06
N LEU A 15 -14.87 10.95 3.92
CA LEU A 15 -13.47 11.34 4.12
C LEU A 15 -13.24 12.74 3.53
N SER A 16 -13.24 13.79 4.35
CA SER A 16 -12.94 15.13 3.88
C SER A 16 -11.46 15.13 3.48
N PRO A 17 -11.12 15.32 2.19
CA PRO A 17 -9.73 15.16 1.72
C PRO A 17 -8.75 16.10 2.41
N ASN A 18 -9.25 17.20 2.98
CA ASN A 18 -8.40 18.25 3.53
C ASN A 18 -7.91 17.98 4.95
N ASN A 19 -8.57 17.13 5.76
CA ASN A 19 -8.28 17.03 7.20
C ASN A 19 -8.07 15.61 7.77
N TYR A 20 -8.10 14.54 6.96
CA TYR A 20 -8.06 13.17 7.48
C TYR A 20 -6.77 12.78 8.22
N PHE A 21 -5.63 13.41 7.96
CA PHE A 21 -4.36 13.08 8.62
C PHE A 21 -4.00 14.09 9.70
N SER A 22 -4.98 14.53 10.49
CA SER A 22 -4.80 15.62 11.46
C SER A 22 -4.37 15.12 12.85
N SER A 23 -4.70 13.87 13.18
CA SER A 23 -4.49 13.27 14.50
C SER A 23 -3.61 12.02 14.46
N ARG A 24 -3.02 11.69 15.61
CA ARG A 24 -2.22 10.48 15.81
C ARG A 24 -3.03 9.21 15.49
N GLU A 25 -4.28 9.18 15.90
CA GLU A 25 -5.20 8.06 15.72
C GLU A 25 -5.46 7.80 14.24
N GLU A 26 -5.64 8.85 13.44
CA GLU A 26 -5.83 8.75 11.99
C GLU A 26 -4.57 8.25 11.29
N LEU A 27 -3.39 8.78 11.64
CA LEU A 27 -2.10 8.27 11.12
C LEU A 27 -1.94 6.78 11.43
N ARG A 28 -2.28 6.35 12.65
CA ARG A 28 -2.25 4.95 13.07
C ARG A 28 -3.22 4.10 12.27
N LEU A 29 -4.48 4.52 12.15
CA LEU A 29 -5.52 3.74 11.47
C LEU A 29 -5.17 3.51 10.00
N TRP A 30 -4.64 4.52 9.33
CA TRP A 30 -4.20 4.38 7.95
C TRP A 30 -3.00 3.44 7.82
N THR A 31 -1.95 3.68 8.59
CA THR A 31 -0.72 2.86 8.53
C THR A 31 -0.93 1.41 8.96
N ASN A 32 -1.92 1.14 9.83
CA ASN A 32 -2.28 -0.23 10.22
C ASN A 32 -2.70 -1.11 9.02
N GLN A 33 -3.27 -0.52 7.97
CA GLN A 33 -3.64 -1.26 6.76
C GLN A 33 -2.43 -1.85 6.04
N PHE A 34 -1.24 -1.26 6.21
CA PHE A 34 -0.02 -1.71 5.54
C PHE A 34 0.49 -3.05 6.05
N TYR A 35 0.13 -3.45 7.28
CA TYR A 35 0.51 -4.76 7.83
C TYR A 35 -0.12 -5.93 7.08
N GLY A 36 -1.22 -5.71 6.35
CA GLY A 36 -1.84 -6.76 5.53
C GLY A 36 -0.99 -7.22 4.34
N GLN A 37 0.15 -6.56 4.08
CA GLN A 37 1.09 -7.01 3.06
C GLN A 37 2.15 -8.00 3.59
N LEU A 38 2.24 -8.16 4.92
CA LEU A 38 3.23 -9.05 5.53
C LEU A 38 2.75 -10.48 5.38
N ASP A 39 3.65 -11.33 4.90
CA ASP A 39 3.39 -12.74 4.67
C ASP A 39 2.99 -13.43 5.99
N GLU A 40 1.90 -14.19 5.98
CA GLU A 40 1.56 -15.06 7.10
C GLU A 40 2.48 -16.29 7.12
N ALA A 41 2.61 -16.94 8.28
CA ALA A 41 3.51 -18.09 8.44
C ALA A 41 3.24 -19.22 7.43
N ASP A 42 1.98 -19.39 7.01
CA ASP A 42 1.57 -20.42 6.05
C ASP A 42 1.99 -20.08 4.60
N GLU A 43 2.11 -18.79 4.26
CA GLU A 43 2.55 -18.36 2.92
C GLU A 43 4.02 -18.67 2.63
N LEU A 44 4.82 -18.88 3.69
CA LEU A 44 6.22 -19.29 3.59
C LEU A 44 6.38 -20.81 3.42
N ALA A 45 5.40 -21.59 3.89
CA ALA A 45 5.44 -23.05 3.89
C ALA A 45 5.11 -23.67 2.52
N GLY A 46 4.68 -22.89 1.53
CA GLY A 46 4.35 -23.36 0.17
C GLY A 46 5.43 -23.07 -0.89
N GLN A 47 6.61 -22.59 -0.48
CA GLN A 47 7.68 -22.28 -1.43
C GLN A 47 8.48 -23.55 -1.70
N ASN A 48 8.41 -24.03 -2.93
CA ASN A 48 9.26 -25.14 -3.34
C ASN A 48 10.71 -24.66 -3.39
N ALA A 49 11.52 -25.19 -2.47
CA ALA A 49 12.95 -24.98 -2.35
C ALA A 49 13.64 -26.35 -2.29
N ASP A 50 14.95 -26.40 -2.51
CA ASP A 50 15.74 -27.64 -2.50
C ASP A 50 15.83 -28.29 -1.11
N ASP A 51 15.60 -27.50 -0.06
CA ASP A 51 15.52 -27.94 1.34
C ASP A 51 14.08 -28.24 1.82
N HIS A 52 13.08 -28.13 0.94
CA HIS A 52 11.67 -28.33 1.27
C HIS A 52 11.05 -29.50 0.50
N VAL A 53 10.47 -30.48 1.22
CA VAL A 53 9.76 -31.63 0.64
C VAL A 53 8.26 -31.36 0.64
N ASP A 54 7.72 -31.06 -0.54
CA ASP A 54 6.29 -30.80 -0.76
C ASP A 54 5.64 -31.95 -1.56
N ASN A 55 4.34 -32.15 -1.41
CA ASN A 55 3.57 -33.14 -2.17
C ASN A 55 3.17 -32.64 -3.58
N SER A 56 3.44 -31.37 -3.88
CA SER A 56 3.16 -30.73 -5.16
C SER A 56 4.32 -29.84 -5.61
N LEU A 57 4.47 -29.68 -6.93
CA LEU A 57 5.42 -28.75 -7.53
C LEU A 57 4.71 -27.44 -7.87
N GLY A 58 5.31 -26.32 -7.50
CA GLY A 58 4.80 -24.99 -7.79
C GLY A 58 4.94 -24.61 -9.26
N ALA A 59 4.08 -23.70 -9.71
CA ALA A 59 3.99 -23.25 -11.10
C ALA A 59 5.30 -22.70 -11.67
N LEU A 60 6.19 -22.16 -10.82
CA LEU A 60 7.52 -21.69 -11.25
C LEU A 60 8.39 -22.86 -11.74
N ILE A 61 8.49 -23.95 -10.97
CA ILE A 61 9.32 -25.11 -11.30
C ILE A 61 8.72 -25.86 -12.50
N LEU A 62 7.40 -25.90 -12.60
CA LEU A 62 6.69 -26.50 -13.73
C LEU A 62 6.72 -25.66 -15.01
N GLY A 63 7.23 -24.43 -14.97
CA GLY A 63 7.23 -23.52 -16.12
C GLY A 63 5.84 -23.06 -16.55
N GLN A 64 4.87 -23.08 -15.64
CA GLN A 64 3.45 -22.77 -15.91
C GLN A 64 3.07 -21.31 -15.56
N ARG A 65 4.06 -20.44 -15.29
CA ARG A 65 3.80 -19.01 -15.07
C ARG A 65 3.48 -18.34 -16.41
N ASP A 66 2.30 -17.74 -16.48
CA ASP A 66 1.86 -16.93 -17.61
C ASP A 66 1.60 -15.49 -17.13
N ALA A 67 1.90 -14.50 -17.96
CA ALA A 67 1.66 -13.10 -17.63
C ALA A 67 0.15 -12.81 -17.45
N ALA A 68 -0.72 -13.51 -18.17
CA ALA A 68 -2.16 -13.35 -18.12
C ALA A 68 -2.79 -13.86 -16.80
N SER A 69 -2.12 -14.76 -16.08
CA SER A 69 -2.58 -15.30 -14.80
C SER A 69 -1.85 -14.70 -13.59
N GLU A 70 -0.93 -13.77 -13.80
CA GLU A 70 -0.16 -13.13 -12.74
C GLU A 70 -0.97 -12.04 -12.03
N THR A 71 -1.27 -12.27 -10.75
CA THR A 71 -2.02 -11.35 -9.90
C THR A 71 -1.13 -10.41 -9.08
N GLY A 72 0.18 -10.70 -9.02
CA GLY A 72 1.15 -9.93 -8.25
C GLY A 72 1.49 -8.55 -8.82
N TRP A 73 1.10 -8.24 -10.07
CA TRP A 73 1.33 -6.92 -10.69
C TRP A 73 0.26 -5.90 -10.28
N ASN A 74 0.22 -5.57 -9.00
CA ASN A 74 -0.70 -4.60 -8.40
C ASN A 74 0.05 -3.53 -7.60
N TRP A 75 -0.30 -2.25 -7.82
CA TRP A 75 0.34 -1.06 -7.25
C TRP A 75 -0.57 -0.25 -6.31
N SER A 76 -1.78 -0.74 -6.02
CA SER A 76 -2.76 -0.03 -5.17
C SER A 76 -2.26 0.22 -3.75
N LEU A 77 -1.52 -0.74 -3.18
CA LEU A 77 -0.93 -0.56 -1.85
C LEU A 77 0.14 0.54 -1.84
N LEU A 78 1.01 0.56 -2.85
CA LEU A 78 2.00 1.63 -3.00
C LEU A 78 1.32 3.00 -3.09
N ARG A 79 0.22 3.10 -3.85
CA ARG A 79 -0.58 4.32 -3.93
C ARG A 79 -1.06 4.78 -2.55
N SER A 80 -1.57 3.85 -1.73
CA SER A 80 -2.01 4.16 -0.36
C SER A 80 -0.86 4.64 0.54
N ILE A 81 0.32 4.02 0.41
CA ILE A 81 1.52 4.42 1.17
C ILE A 81 2.00 5.81 0.74
N ASN A 82 2.11 6.07 -0.57
CA ASN A 82 2.52 7.37 -1.08
C ASN A 82 1.50 8.46 -0.74
N TYR A 83 0.20 8.15 -0.77
CA TYR A 83 -0.85 9.09 -0.37
C TYR A 83 -0.72 9.49 1.11
N TYR A 84 -0.45 8.53 1.99
CA TYR A 84 -0.13 8.82 3.38
C TYR A 84 1.10 9.73 3.51
N LEU A 85 2.21 9.38 2.87
CA LEU A 85 3.47 10.15 2.98
C LEU A 85 3.33 11.59 2.45
N GLN A 86 2.47 11.82 1.45
CA GLN A 86 2.18 13.15 0.92
C GLN A 86 1.33 14.01 1.85
N ASN A 87 0.50 13.40 2.71
CA ASN A 87 -0.49 14.11 3.52
C ASN A 87 -0.22 14.01 5.04
N SER A 88 0.74 13.21 5.48
CA SER A 88 1.05 13.03 6.92
C SER A 88 1.50 14.33 7.60
N SER A 89 1.98 15.30 6.82
CA SER A 89 2.32 16.65 7.28
C SER A 89 1.13 17.43 7.87
N ASN A 90 -0.10 17.03 7.56
CA ASN A 90 -1.31 17.64 8.13
C ASN A 90 -1.41 17.41 9.65
N CYS A 91 -0.73 16.39 10.18
CA CYS A 91 -0.66 16.17 11.62
C CYS A 91 0.41 17.08 12.22
N ALA A 92 -0.01 17.95 13.15
CA ALA A 92 0.89 18.87 13.85
C ALA A 92 1.77 18.16 14.91
N ASP A 93 1.36 16.96 15.38
CA ASP A 93 2.16 16.15 16.31
C ASP A 93 3.36 15.53 15.57
N LEU A 94 4.51 16.17 15.72
CA LEU A 94 5.75 15.76 15.07
C LEU A 94 6.20 14.36 15.49
N GLU A 95 6.00 13.96 16.75
CA GLU A 95 6.46 12.66 17.23
C GLU A 95 5.57 11.54 16.69
N ALA A 96 4.25 11.74 16.66
CA ALA A 96 3.34 10.83 15.97
C ALA A 96 3.67 10.71 14.49
N ARG A 97 3.90 11.84 13.81
CA ARG A 97 4.25 11.84 12.39
C ARG A 97 5.53 11.08 12.11
N LYS A 98 6.61 11.34 12.85
CA LYS A 98 7.88 10.58 12.71
C LYS A 98 7.68 9.08 12.90
N GLN A 99 6.89 8.69 13.89
CA GLN A 99 6.62 7.28 14.18
C GLN A 99 5.94 6.59 12.98
N TYR A 100 4.85 7.17 12.48
CA TYR A 100 4.05 6.56 11.42
C TYR A 100 4.65 6.75 10.02
N ASP A 101 5.40 7.82 9.78
CA ASP A 101 6.23 7.98 8.59
C ASP A 101 7.29 6.88 8.52
N GLY A 102 7.93 6.54 9.66
CA GLY A 102 8.86 5.42 9.73
C GLY A 102 8.23 4.09 9.31
N VAL A 103 7.00 3.82 9.78
CA VAL A 103 6.22 2.65 9.37
C VAL A 103 5.96 2.69 7.85
N ALA A 104 5.50 3.82 7.33
CA ALA A 104 5.19 3.97 5.91
C ALA A 104 6.44 3.78 5.02
N TYR A 105 7.59 4.33 5.40
CA TYR A 105 8.85 4.12 4.67
C TYR A 105 9.29 2.66 4.68
N PHE A 106 9.24 1.99 5.83
CA PHE A 106 9.54 0.56 5.92
C PHE A 106 8.61 -0.25 5.01
N MET A 107 7.31 0.00 5.08
CA MET A 107 6.31 -0.71 4.30
C MET A 107 6.45 -0.44 2.79
N ARG A 108 6.84 0.78 2.39
CA ARG A 108 7.18 1.07 0.98
C ARG A 108 8.38 0.27 0.51
N ALA A 109 9.43 0.21 1.33
CA ALA A 109 10.62 -0.58 1.02
C ALA A 109 10.29 -2.08 0.92
N TYR A 110 9.48 -2.62 1.85
CA TYR A 110 9.03 -4.01 1.83
C TYR A 110 8.18 -4.33 0.60
N PHE A 111 7.25 -3.44 0.22
CA PHE A 111 6.49 -3.53 -1.02
C PHE A 111 7.42 -3.69 -2.24
N TYR A 112 8.39 -2.78 -2.40
CA TYR A 112 9.33 -2.85 -3.53
C TYR A 112 10.22 -4.07 -3.48
N PHE A 113 10.70 -4.47 -2.30
CA PHE A 113 11.47 -5.70 -2.14
C PHE A 113 10.71 -6.91 -2.68
N ASN A 114 9.42 -7.02 -2.36
CA ASN A 114 8.58 -8.10 -2.89
C ASN A 114 8.40 -8.03 -4.41
N LYS A 115 8.25 -6.83 -4.98
CA LYS A 115 8.16 -6.66 -6.44
C LYS A 115 9.45 -7.07 -7.13
N VAL A 116 10.60 -6.59 -6.64
CA VAL A 116 11.91 -6.90 -7.22
C VAL A 116 12.24 -8.39 -7.08
N ARG A 117 11.95 -9.00 -5.93
CA ARG A 117 12.11 -10.44 -5.71
C ARG A 117 11.31 -11.28 -6.72
N ARG A 118 10.13 -10.81 -7.15
CA ARG A 118 9.21 -11.56 -8.04
C ARG A 118 9.41 -11.27 -9.52
N PHE A 119 9.73 -10.02 -9.88
CA PHE A 119 9.71 -9.51 -11.26
C PHE A 119 11.07 -8.98 -11.75
N GLY A 120 12.04 -8.76 -10.85
CA GLY A 120 13.30 -8.13 -11.19
C GLY A 120 13.18 -6.61 -11.26
N ASP A 121 13.53 -6.01 -12.39
CA ASP A 121 13.43 -4.56 -12.57
C ASP A 121 11.97 -4.12 -12.60
N VAL A 122 11.63 -3.08 -11.83
CA VAL A 122 10.26 -2.57 -11.67
C VAL A 122 10.29 -1.04 -11.60
N PRO A 123 9.23 -0.36 -12.08
CA PRO A 123 9.19 1.10 -12.03
C PRO A 123 9.18 1.61 -10.59
N TRP A 124 9.80 2.76 -10.38
CA TRP A 124 9.87 3.42 -9.07
C TRP A 124 8.98 4.67 -9.05
N TYR A 125 7.98 4.65 -8.17
CA TYR A 125 7.11 5.77 -7.85
C TYR A 125 7.22 6.14 -6.37
N ASP A 126 7.59 7.38 -6.10
CA ASP A 126 7.65 7.96 -4.75
C ASP A 126 6.43 8.83 -4.40
N GLN A 127 5.56 9.07 -5.39
CA GLN A 127 4.35 9.87 -5.29
C GLN A 127 3.11 9.09 -5.75
N VAL A 128 1.93 9.63 -5.45
CA VAL A 128 0.67 9.11 -5.97
C VAL A 128 0.55 9.48 -7.44
N LEU A 129 0.48 8.48 -8.30
CA LEU A 129 0.26 8.68 -9.73
C LEU A 129 -1.13 9.28 -9.96
N SER A 130 -1.21 10.42 -10.63
CA SER A 130 -2.47 10.99 -11.10
C SER A 130 -2.96 10.25 -12.35
N SER A 131 -4.27 10.29 -12.63
CA SER A 131 -4.83 9.75 -13.87
C SER A 131 -4.33 10.47 -15.13
N SER A 132 -3.56 11.54 -14.96
CA SER A 132 -2.99 12.40 -15.99
C SER A 132 -1.46 12.31 -16.06
N ASP A 133 -0.83 11.41 -15.30
CA ASP A 133 0.61 11.21 -15.38
C ASP A 133 0.93 10.35 -16.61
N ASP A 134 1.86 10.80 -17.45
CA ASP A 134 2.29 10.15 -18.70
C ASP A 134 2.94 8.76 -18.49
N GLU A 135 3.04 8.28 -17.25
CA GLU A 135 3.62 6.99 -16.85
C GLU A 135 2.58 5.84 -16.72
N LEU A 136 1.33 6.08 -17.16
CA LEU A 136 0.22 5.12 -17.08
C LEU A 136 0.06 4.25 -18.33
#